data_AF-A0A392R411-F1
#
_entry.id   AF-A0A392R411-F1
#
_cell.length_a   1.000
_cell.length_b   1.000
_cell.length_c   1.000
_cell.angle_alpha   90.00
_cell.angle_beta   90.00
_cell.angle_gamma   90.00
#
_symmetry.space_group_name_H-M   'P 1'
#
loop_
_entity.id
_entity.type
_entity.pdbx_description
1 polymer ?
#
loop_
_entity_poly.entity_id
_entity_poly.type
_entity_poly.pdbx_seq_one_letter_code
_entity_poly.pdbx_strand_id
1 'polypeptide(L)'
;VKVTESTVTTGNDQHEYPAINCRKHIAYLTDFGAVGDGKTSNTKAFESAIRNLSQYANDGGALLVVPPGKWLTGSINLTSHFTLFLQKNAVILGSQ
;
A
#
# COMPACT_ATOMS: atom_id res chain seq x y z
N VAL A 1 12.51 -7.61 -0.42
CA VAL A 1 11.12 -7.25 -0.03
C VAL A 1 10.82 -7.96 1.29
N LYS A 2 10.46 -7.24 2.35
CA LYS A 2 9.97 -7.87 3.59
C LYS A 2 8.45 -8.01 3.45
N VAL A 3 7.98 -9.24 3.28
CA VAL A 3 6.55 -9.56 3.32
C VAL A 3 6.27 -10.12 4.71
N THR A 4 5.28 -9.56 5.40
CA THR A 4 4.87 -10.03 6.73
C THR A 4 3.36 -10.12 6.72
N GLU A 5 2.85 -11.30 7.05
CA GLU A 5 1.41 -11.57 7.16
C GLU A 5 1.00 -11.47 8.63
N SER A 6 -0.14 -10.81 8.92
CA SER A 6 -0.81 -10.93 10.22
C SER A 6 -2.21 -11.48 10.00
N THR A 7 -2.47 -12.68 10.50
CA THR A 7 -3.81 -13.23 10.64
C THR A 7 -4.42 -12.73 11.94
N VAL A 8 -5.39 -11.82 11.83
CA VAL A 8 -6.16 -11.34 13.00
C VAL A 8 -7.09 -12.46 13.47
N THR A 9 -6.74 -13.10 14.58
CA THR A 9 -7.65 -13.98 15.34
C THR A 9 -8.35 -13.12 16.38
N THR A 10 -9.66 -13.28 16.50
CA THR A 10 -10.55 -12.51 17.38
C THR A 10 -10.04 -12.48 18.83
N GLY A 11 -9.54 -11.33 19.28
CA GLY A 11 -9.10 -11.10 20.65
C GLY A 11 -8.23 -9.84 20.72
N ASN A 12 -8.77 -8.78 21.31
CA ASN A 12 -8.25 -7.49 21.79
C ASN A 12 -6.77 -7.02 21.62
N ASP A 13 -5.96 -7.53 20.70
CA ASP A 13 -4.60 -7.08 20.46
C ASP A 13 -4.53 -6.19 19.21
N GLN A 14 -4.40 -4.89 19.43
CA GLN A 14 -3.89 -3.97 18.41
C GLN A 14 -2.41 -4.28 18.19
N HIS A 15 -2.11 -5.25 17.35
CA HIS A 15 -0.76 -5.42 16.79
C HIS A 15 -0.47 -4.28 15.83
N GLU A 16 -0.13 -3.14 16.41
CA GLU A 16 0.43 -2.00 15.71
C GLU A 16 1.81 -2.40 15.20
N TYR A 17 2.00 -2.44 13.88
CA TYR A 17 3.34 -2.58 13.34
C TYR A 17 4.11 -1.31 13.69
N PRO A 18 5.11 -1.34 14.58
CA PRO A 18 5.77 -0.11 15.04
C PRO A 18 6.42 0.65 13.88
N ALA A 19 6.79 -0.07 12.81
CA ALA A 19 7.32 0.52 11.58
C ALA A 19 6.32 1.43 10.84
N ILE A 20 5.00 1.26 11.01
CA ILE A 20 3.99 2.16 10.43
C ILE A 20 4.10 3.55 11.08
N ASN A 21 4.26 3.59 12.40
CA ASN A 21 4.34 4.83 13.17
C ASN A 21 5.72 5.53 13.06
N CYS A 22 6.70 4.89 12.43
CA CYS A 22 8.02 5.47 12.15
C CYS A 22 8.17 6.08 10.75
N ARG A 23 7.20 5.89 9.84
CA ARG A 23 7.26 6.51 8.51
C ARG A 23 6.66 7.91 8.56
N LYS A 24 7.51 8.91 8.39
CA LYS A 24 7.11 10.32 8.32
C LYS A 24 6.22 10.63 7.11
N HIS A 25 6.37 9.85 6.03
CA HIS A 25 5.68 10.07 4.76
C HIS A 25 4.66 8.96 4.50
N ILE A 26 3.39 9.32 4.60
CA ILE A 26 2.25 8.41 4.43
C ILE A 26 1.30 9.02 3.40
N ALA A 27 0.80 8.20 2.46
CA ALA A 27 -0.27 8.59 1.55
C ALA A 27 -1.24 7.43 1.32
N TYR A 28 -2.47 7.73 0.89
CA TYR A 28 -3.46 6.72 0.54
C TYR A 28 -3.50 6.52 -0.97
N LEU A 29 -3.69 5.28 -1.41
CA LEU A 29 -3.79 4.97 -2.83
C LEU A 29 -4.94 5.73 -3.52
N THR A 30 -6.03 6.02 -2.78
CA THR A 30 -7.17 6.81 -3.25
C THR A 30 -6.82 8.26 -3.58
N ASP A 31 -5.79 8.82 -2.95
CA ASP A 31 -5.32 10.20 -3.22
C ASP A 31 -4.73 10.32 -4.63
N PHE A 32 -4.35 9.19 -5.24
CA PHE A 32 -3.81 9.08 -6.59
C PHE A 32 -4.86 8.65 -7.63
N GLY A 33 -6.15 8.72 -7.29
CA GLY A 33 -7.25 8.44 -8.21
C GLY A 33 -7.60 6.96 -8.38
N ALA A 34 -7.15 6.11 -7.46
CA ALA A 34 -7.50 4.69 -7.50
C ALA A 34 -8.96 4.44 -7.07
N VAL A 35 -9.59 3.44 -7.68
CA VAL A 35 -10.96 3.01 -7.41
C VAL A 35 -10.96 1.53 -7.00
N GLY A 36 -11.53 1.25 -5.81
CA GLY A 36 -11.55 -0.07 -5.18
C GLY A 36 -12.70 -0.99 -5.62
N ASP A 37 -13.14 -0.88 -6.88
CA ASP A 37 -14.30 -1.60 -7.44
C ASP A 37 -13.97 -2.99 -8.03
N GLY A 38 -12.68 -3.33 -8.12
CA GLY A 38 -12.17 -4.56 -8.73
C GLY A 38 -12.26 -4.62 -10.26
N LYS A 39 -12.62 -3.51 -10.92
CA LYS A 39 -12.81 -3.40 -12.37
C LYS A 39 -11.94 -2.32 -13.00
N THR A 40 -11.80 -1.20 -12.31
CA THR A 40 -10.98 -0.07 -12.73
C THR A 40 -9.50 -0.44 -12.62
N SER A 41 -8.73 -0.24 -13.70
CA SER A 41 -7.28 -0.44 -13.66
C SER A 41 -6.62 0.67 -12.85
N ASN A 42 -5.97 0.28 -11.76
CA ASN A 42 -5.28 1.16 -10.82
C ASN A 42 -3.77 1.26 -11.09
N THR A 43 -3.27 0.68 -12.20
CA THR A 43 -1.84 0.65 -12.53
C THR A 43 -1.22 2.06 -12.51
N LYS A 44 -1.89 3.03 -13.17
CA LYS A 44 -1.43 4.42 -13.20
C LYS A 44 -1.47 5.10 -11.82
N ALA A 45 -2.43 4.73 -10.98
CA ALA A 45 -2.54 5.25 -9.62
C ALA A 45 -1.37 4.72 -8.76
N PHE A 46 -1.05 3.42 -8.86
CA PHE A 46 0.13 2.84 -8.21
C PHE A 46 1.44 3.46 -8.70
N GLU A 47 1.63 3.61 -10.01
CA GLU A 47 2.82 4.27 -10.59
C GLU A 47 2.96 5.71 -10.10
N SER A 48 1.85 6.46 -10.07
CA SER A 48 1.85 7.85 -9.60
C SER A 48 2.17 7.95 -8.12
N ALA A 49 1.59 7.07 -7.30
CA ALA A 49 1.87 6.99 -5.87
C ALA A 49 3.34 6.65 -5.58
N ILE A 50 3.86 5.62 -6.24
CA ILE A 50 5.26 5.19 -6.07
C ILE A 50 6.21 6.29 -6.52
N ARG A 51 5.97 6.91 -7.67
CA ARG A 51 6.79 8.02 -8.18
C ARG A 51 6.80 9.20 -7.18
N ASN A 52 5.63 9.60 -6.70
CA ASN A 52 5.52 10.71 -5.74
C ASN A 52 6.24 10.41 -4.42
N LEU A 53 6.10 9.19 -3.91
CA LEU A 53 6.67 8.80 -2.62
C LEU A 53 8.15 8.40 -2.68
N SER A 54 8.66 8.02 -3.86
CA SER A 54 10.06 7.60 -4.04
C SER A 54 11.07 8.70 -3.67
N GLN A 55 10.67 9.97 -3.75
CA GLN A 55 11.50 11.11 -3.36
C GLN A 55 11.90 11.07 -1.87
N TYR A 56 11.14 10.36 -1.04
CA TYR A 56 11.37 10.25 0.40
C TYR A 56 12.31 9.09 0.79
N ALA A 57 12.89 8.37 -0.18
CA ALA A 57 13.73 7.20 0.10
C ALA A 57 14.88 7.48 1.09
N ASN A 58 15.49 8.67 1.02
CA ASN A 58 16.58 9.10 1.91
C ASN A 58 16.09 9.75 3.23
N ASP A 59 14.81 10.08 3.38
CA ASP A 59 14.22 10.66 4.60
C ASP A 59 13.41 9.60 5.36
N GLY A 60 14.00 8.41 5.53
CA GLY A 60 13.35 7.30 6.22
C GLY A 60 12.25 6.61 5.41
N GLY A 61 12.11 6.92 4.11
CA GLY A 61 11.21 6.27 3.16
C GLY A 61 9.73 6.57 3.36
N ALA A 62 8.87 5.82 2.67
CA ALA A 62 7.45 6.13 2.56
C ALA A 62 6.53 4.90 2.71
N LEU A 63 5.30 5.17 3.16
CA LEU A 63 4.22 4.22 3.32
C LEU A 63 3.06 4.57 2.37
N LEU A 64 2.65 3.63 1.52
CA LEU A 64 1.43 3.72 0.73
C LEU A 64 0.36 2.82 1.34
N VAL A 65 -0.74 3.40 1.79
CA VAL A 65 -1.86 2.68 2.38
C VAL A 65 -2.88 2.34 1.30
N VAL A 66 -3.27 1.07 1.23
CA VAL A 66 -4.33 0.57 0.35
C VAL A 66 -5.56 0.26 1.21
N PRO A 67 -6.65 1.03 1.08
CA PRO A 67 -7.86 0.81 1.86
C PRO A 67 -8.57 -0.51 1.52
N PRO A 68 -9.54 -0.93 2.36
CA PRO A 68 -10.43 -2.04 2.02
C PRO A 68 -11.08 -1.85 0.65
N GLY A 69 -11.08 -2.89 -0.18
CA GLY A 69 -11.55 -2.79 -1.56
C GLY A 69 -10.88 -3.81 -2.48
N LYS A 70 -11.30 -3.85 -3.74
CA LYS A 70 -10.69 -4.69 -4.78
C LYS A 70 -9.93 -3.79 -5.76
N TRP A 71 -8.64 -4.04 -5.92
CA TRP A 71 -7.75 -3.16 -6.66
C TRP A 71 -7.16 -3.92 -7.85
N LEU A 72 -7.80 -3.78 -9.02
CA LEU A 72 -7.26 -4.33 -10.27
C LEU A 72 -6.03 -3.53 -10.68
N THR A 73 -4.91 -4.19 -10.91
CA THR A 73 -3.66 -3.55 -11.33
C THR A 73 -2.79 -4.52 -12.11
N GLY A 74 -2.00 -3.97 -13.03
CA GLY A 74 -0.87 -4.67 -13.63
C GLY A 74 0.31 -4.74 -12.65
N SER A 75 1.49 -5.07 -13.17
CA SER A 75 2.73 -5.16 -12.40
C SER A 75 3.02 -3.90 -11.59
N ILE A 76 3.36 -4.09 -10.31
CA ILE A 76 3.72 -3.00 -9.39
C ILE A 76 5.25 -2.97 -9.25
N ASN A 77 5.88 -1.90 -9.72
CA ASN A 77 7.32 -1.70 -9.60
C ASN A 77 7.65 -0.92 -8.33
N LEU A 78 7.98 -1.63 -7.24
CA LEU A 78 8.35 -1.01 -5.97
C LEU A 78 9.80 -0.49 -5.99
N THR A 79 10.03 0.65 -5.35
CA THR A 79 11.36 1.23 -5.14
C THR A 79 11.90 0.92 -3.74
N SER A 80 13.20 1.18 -3.51
CA SER A 80 13.81 1.05 -2.18
C SER A 80 13.13 1.93 -1.13
N HIS A 81 13.22 1.51 0.14
CA HIS A 81 12.66 2.21 1.31
C HIS A 81 11.14 2.46 1.27
N PHE A 82 10.41 1.69 0.46
CA PHE A 82 8.98 1.79 0.31
C PHE A 82 8.24 0.70 1.12
N THR A 83 7.10 1.04 1.69
CA THR A 83 6.19 0.08 2.34
C THR A 83 4.81 0.19 1.71
N LEU A 84 4.32 -0.90 1.13
CA LEU A 84 2.95 -1.03 0.65
C LEU A 84 2.13 -1.71 1.75
N PHE A 85 1.21 -0.98 2.37
CA PHE A 85 0.40 -1.48 3.48
C PHE A 85 -1.04 -1.75 3.02
N LEU A 86 -1.41 -3.03 3.01
CA LEU A 86 -2.75 -3.47 2.68
C LEU A 86 -3.59 -3.52 3.96
N GLN A 87 -4.61 -2.67 4.05
CA GLN A 87 -5.55 -2.74 5.16
C GLN A 87 -6.36 -4.05 5.09
N LYS A 88 -6.96 -4.43 6.22
CA LYS A 88 -7.85 -5.58 6.29
C LYS A 88 -8.93 -5.48 5.20
N ASN A 89 -9.14 -6.57 4.46
CA ASN A 89 -10.07 -6.65 3.32
C ASN A 89 -9.65 -5.88 2.05
N ALA A 90 -8.41 -5.40 1.95
CA ALA A 90 -7.85 -4.98 0.67
C ALA A 90 -7.43 -6.22 -0.14
N VAL A 91 -7.91 -6.32 -1.39
CA VAL A 91 -7.60 -7.42 -2.31
C VAL A 91 -6.95 -6.85 -3.56
N ILE A 92 -5.72 -7.27 -3.85
CA ILE A 92 -5.03 -6.92 -5.09
C ILE A 92 -5.40 -7.95 -6.16
N LEU A 93 -5.95 -7.50 -7.28
CA LEU A 93 -6.27 -8.33 -8.44
C LEU A 93 -5.20 -8.07 -9.50
N GLY A 94 -4.37 -9.07 -9.80
CA GLY A 94 -3.38 -8.98 -10.86
C GLY A 94 -4.01 -9.16 -12.24
N SER A 95 -3.75 -8.24 -13.16
CA SER A 95 -4.03 -8.44 -14.60
C SER A 95 -2.80 -9.01 -15.31
N GLN A 96 -3.00 -10.00 -16.18
CA GLN A 96 -1.96 -10.61 -17.03
C GLN A 96 -1.59 -9.71 -18.21
#